data_AF-A0A1H3TYR5-F1
#
_entry.id   AF-A0A1H3TYR5-F1
#
_cell.length_a   1.000
_cell.length_b   1.000
_cell.length_c   1.000
_cell.angle_alpha   90.00
_cell.angle_beta   90.00
_cell.angle_gamma   90.00
#
_symmetry.space_group_name_H-M   'P 1'
#
loop_
_entity.id
_entity.type
_entity.pdbx_description
1 polymer ?
#
loop_
_entity_poly.entity_id
_entity_poly.type
_entity_poly.pdbx_seq_one_letter_code
_entity_poly.pdbx_strand_id
1 'polypeptide(L)'
;MSLTQNEIVGVLKVATAYDGRQRGEADVAAWLDSAARAGWTYPEALEAVKDHFAFDGSWIGPAVVTKRIQARRDAAERARLAELCAAKRAELESGDADHTADPDRVRSVVEAVADRLGWQRKPKRTHAALAVACPHCQAAPGRPCARVIRRGHRAGEFVPLSTVHDSRVGAFQNGDR
;
A
#
# COMPACT_ATOMS: atom_id res chain seq x y z
N MET A 1 2.99 7.66 -30.48
CA MET A 1 3.76 7.80 -31.73
C MET A 1 5.22 7.61 -31.39
N SER A 2 5.92 6.72 -32.11
CA SER A 2 7.37 6.53 -31.95
C SER A 2 8.13 7.66 -32.64
N LEU A 3 9.29 8.04 -32.10
CA LEU A 3 10.18 9.00 -32.79
C LEU A 3 10.64 8.45 -34.13
N THR A 4 10.77 9.37 -35.08
CA THR A 4 11.41 9.13 -36.37
C THR A 4 12.94 9.21 -36.26
N GLN A 5 13.64 8.64 -37.24
CA GLN A 5 15.10 8.75 -37.33
C GLN A 5 15.58 10.22 -37.39
N ASN A 6 14.87 11.08 -38.13
CA ASN A 6 15.21 12.50 -38.24
C ASN A 6 15.09 13.24 -36.89
N GLU A 7 14.08 12.92 -36.09
CA GLU A 7 13.92 13.47 -34.75
C GLU A 7 15.05 13.01 -33.81
N ILE A 8 15.44 11.73 -33.84
CA ILE A 8 16.58 11.24 -33.06
C ILE A 8 17.89 11.91 -33.48
N VAL A 9 18.11 12.10 -34.79
CA VAL A 9 19.26 12.87 -35.29
C VAL A 9 19.22 14.31 -34.74
N GLY A 10 18.03 14.92 -34.65
CA GLY A 10 17.84 16.22 -34.00
C GLY A 10 18.27 16.21 -32.53
N VAL A 11 17.83 15.21 -31.75
CA VAL A 11 18.22 15.05 -30.34
C VAL A 11 19.73 14.85 -30.19
N LEU A 12 20.33 13.99 -31.03
CA LEU A 12 21.77 13.72 -31.00
C LEU A 12 22.62 14.92 -31.41
N LYS A 13 22.14 15.76 -32.35
CA LYS A 13 22.80 17.04 -32.69
C LYS A 13 22.85 17.98 -31.49
N VAL A 14 21.77 18.07 -30.73
CA VAL A 14 21.75 18.87 -29.50
C VAL A 14 22.71 18.31 -28.46
N ALA A 15 22.71 16.99 -28.23
CA ALA A 15 23.66 16.35 -27.32
C ALA A 15 25.13 16.59 -27.73
N THR A 16 25.42 16.48 -29.03
CA THR A 16 26.75 16.71 -29.62
C THR A 16 27.20 18.17 -29.44
N ALA A 17 26.27 19.12 -29.48
CA ALA A 17 26.59 20.53 -29.25
C ALA A 17 27.09 20.80 -27.82
N TYR A 18 26.70 19.97 -26.84
CA TYR A 18 27.17 20.05 -25.46
C TYR A 18 28.44 19.25 -25.21
N ASP A 19 28.52 18.00 -25.67
CA ASP A 19 29.63 17.07 -25.33
C ASP A 19 30.78 17.04 -26.36
N GLY A 20 30.59 17.64 -27.53
CA GLY A 20 31.57 17.72 -28.62
C GLY A 20 31.89 16.37 -29.30
N ARG A 21 31.16 15.29 -29.01
CA ARG A 21 31.45 13.95 -29.54
C ARG A 21 30.77 13.71 -30.88
N GLN A 22 31.49 13.09 -31.80
CA GLN A 22 30.89 12.60 -33.04
C GLN A 22 30.00 11.39 -32.75
N ARG A 23 28.76 11.44 -33.26
CA ARG A 23 27.76 10.37 -33.17
C ARG A 23 27.62 9.70 -34.54
N GLY A 24 27.68 8.38 -34.58
CA GLY A 24 27.54 7.60 -35.82
C GLY A 24 26.16 6.98 -35.99
N GLU A 25 25.97 6.22 -37.07
CA GLU A 25 24.73 5.47 -37.32
C GLU A 25 24.38 4.48 -36.20
N ALA A 26 25.40 3.88 -35.57
CA ALA A 26 25.21 2.98 -34.43
C ALA A 26 24.58 3.70 -33.22
N ASP A 27 24.96 4.96 -32.95
CA ASP A 27 24.34 5.76 -31.90
C ASP A 27 22.87 6.03 -32.24
N VAL A 28 22.57 6.39 -33.49
CA VAL A 28 21.19 6.63 -33.95
C VAL A 28 20.32 5.39 -33.72
N ALA A 29 20.81 4.20 -34.09
CA ALA A 29 20.09 2.95 -33.89
C ALA A 29 19.85 2.64 -32.40
N ALA A 30 20.86 2.81 -31.55
CA ALA A 30 20.72 2.57 -30.10
C ALA A 30 19.72 3.54 -29.43
N TRP A 31 19.71 4.79 -29.87
CA TRP A 31 18.77 5.80 -29.38
C TRP A 31 17.35 5.56 -29.88
N LEU A 32 17.17 5.11 -31.13
CA LEU A 32 15.87 4.70 -31.67
C LEU A 32 15.26 3.53 -30.89
N ASP A 33 16.04 2.47 -30.62
CA ASP A 33 15.56 1.32 -29.84
C ASP A 33 15.16 1.74 -28.42
N SER A 34 15.98 2.57 -27.77
CA SER A 34 15.67 3.11 -26.43
C SER A 34 14.40 3.96 -26.43
N ALA A 35 14.25 4.84 -27.42
CA ALA A 35 13.07 5.69 -27.58
C ALA A 35 11.79 4.88 -27.83
N ALA A 36 11.88 3.82 -28.62
CA ALA A 36 10.76 2.92 -28.89
C ALA A 36 10.35 2.14 -27.63
N ARG A 37 11.32 1.59 -26.89
CA ARG A 37 11.05 0.80 -25.66
C ARG A 37 10.45 1.66 -24.54
N ALA A 38 10.96 2.87 -24.34
CA ALA A 38 10.53 3.75 -23.27
C ALA A 38 9.42 4.73 -23.68
N GLY A 39 8.95 4.66 -24.94
CA GLY A 39 7.89 5.50 -25.46
C GLY A 39 8.22 6.98 -25.34
N TRP A 40 9.40 7.39 -25.77
CA TRP A 40 9.78 8.81 -25.75
C TRP A 40 8.92 9.61 -26.73
N THR A 41 8.80 10.91 -26.46
CA THR A 41 8.41 11.91 -27.46
C THR A 41 9.60 12.82 -27.76
N TYR A 42 9.65 13.42 -28.95
CA TYR A 42 10.70 14.36 -29.33
C TYR A 42 10.92 15.50 -28.31
N PRO A 43 9.87 16.22 -27.83
CA PRO A 43 10.05 17.27 -26.83
C PRO A 43 10.57 16.75 -25.49
N GLU A 44 10.12 15.57 -25.03
CA GLU A 44 10.63 14.98 -23.77
C GLU A 44 12.12 14.64 -23.86
N ALA A 45 12.56 14.06 -24.99
CA ALA A 45 13.95 13.72 -25.22
C ALA A 45 14.85 14.96 -25.28
N LEU A 46 14.42 16.02 -25.99
CA LEU A 46 15.15 17.29 -26.03
C LEU A 46 15.30 17.92 -24.65
N GLU A 47 14.20 18.00 -23.90
CA GLU A 47 14.24 18.59 -22.56
C GLU A 47 15.08 17.75 -21.60
N ALA A 48 15.03 16.41 -21.69
CA ALA A 48 15.89 15.54 -20.88
C ALA A 48 17.38 15.73 -21.18
N VAL A 49 17.77 15.98 -22.44
CA VAL A 49 19.15 16.29 -22.82
C VAL A 49 19.58 17.64 -22.25
N LYS A 50 18.77 18.69 -22.42
CA LYS A 50 19.06 20.03 -21.89
C LYS A 50 19.16 20.03 -20.36
N ASP A 51 18.21 19.37 -19.71
CA ASP A 51 18.16 19.23 -18.25
C ASP A 51 19.37 18.44 -17.72
N HIS A 52 19.89 17.47 -18.47
CA HIS A 52 21.16 16.83 -18.10
C HIS A 52 22.30 17.83 -18.08
N PHE A 53 22.56 18.52 -19.20
CA PHE A 53 23.68 19.44 -19.30
C PHE A 53 23.52 20.73 -18.49
N ALA A 54 22.31 21.04 -17.99
CA ALA A 54 22.10 22.12 -17.03
C ALA A 54 22.71 21.83 -15.66
N PHE A 55 22.81 20.55 -15.26
CA PHE A 55 23.26 20.15 -13.92
C PHE A 55 24.49 19.23 -13.94
N ASP A 56 24.77 18.58 -15.06
CA ASP A 56 25.78 17.54 -15.19
C ASP A 56 26.39 17.60 -16.60
N GLY A 57 27.69 17.91 -16.67
CA GLY A 57 28.45 17.99 -17.93
C GLY A 57 29.02 16.66 -18.40
N SER A 58 28.67 15.55 -17.74
CA SER A 58 29.17 14.22 -18.12
C SER A 58 28.54 13.72 -19.42
N TRP A 59 29.03 12.57 -19.89
CA TRP A 59 28.55 12.00 -21.14
C TRP A 59 27.10 11.51 -21.03
N ILE A 60 26.26 11.93 -21.98
CA ILE A 60 24.87 11.49 -22.06
C ILE A 60 24.70 10.26 -22.98
N GLY A 61 24.20 9.19 -22.38
CA GLY A 61 23.70 8.01 -23.07
C GLY A 61 22.17 7.92 -23.06
N PRO A 62 21.58 7.04 -23.87
CA PRO A 62 20.12 6.91 -23.96
C PRO A 62 19.48 6.45 -22.64
N ALA A 63 20.19 5.65 -21.82
CA ALA A 63 19.72 5.24 -20.50
C ALA A 63 19.50 6.44 -19.55
N VAL A 64 20.36 7.46 -19.61
CA VAL A 64 20.24 8.68 -18.81
C VAL A 64 19.00 9.47 -19.23
N VAL A 65 18.76 9.58 -20.54
CA VAL A 65 17.56 10.23 -21.09
C VAL A 65 16.29 9.52 -20.62
N THR A 66 16.22 8.19 -20.74
CA THR A 66 15.07 7.42 -20.23
C THR A 66 14.82 7.69 -18.75
N LYS A 67 15.88 7.65 -17.93
CA LYS A 67 15.76 7.89 -16.48
C LYS A 67 15.19 9.28 -16.18
N ARG A 68 15.63 10.31 -16.91
CA ARG A 68 15.15 11.69 -16.72
C ARG A 68 13.69 11.85 -17.17
N ILE A 69 13.32 11.28 -18.31
CA ILE A 69 11.93 11.29 -18.79
C ILE A 69 11.02 10.61 -17.76
N GLN A 70 11.41 9.42 -17.28
CA GLN A 70 10.62 8.68 -16.29
C GLN A 70 10.48 9.47 -14.98
N ALA A 71 11.57 10.04 -14.47
CA ALA A 71 11.52 10.85 -13.25
C ALA A 71 10.57 12.05 -13.36
N ARG A 72 10.51 12.71 -14.53
CA ARG A 72 9.57 13.80 -14.79
C ARG A 72 8.12 13.32 -14.85
N ARG A 73 7.87 12.20 -15.51
CA ARG A 73 6.53 11.58 -15.57
C ARG A 73 6.05 11.19 -14.17
N ASP A 74 6.90 10.56 -13.38
CA ASP A 74 6.60 10.17 -11.99
C ASP A 74 6.35 11.39 -11.09
N ALA A 75 7.08 12.49 -11.31
CA ALA A 75 6.84 13.75 -10.59
C ALA A 75 5.49 14.38 -10.98
N ALA A 76 5.14 14.39 -12.26
CA ALA A 76 3.87 14.91 -12.74
C ALA A 76 2.67 14.09 -12.20
N GLU A 77 2.78 12.76 -12.23
CA GLU A 77 1.73 11.89 -11.70
C GLU A 77 1.56 12.06 -10.18
N ARG A 78 2.67 12.16 -9.42
CA ARG A 78 2.60 12.45 -7.99
C ARG A 78 1.93 13.80 -7.70
N ALA A 79 2.23 14.84 -8.49
CA ALA A 79 1.60 16.14 -8.33
C ALA A 79 0.09 16.07 -8.61
N ARG A 80 -0.32 15.39 -9.68
CA ARG A 80 -1.73 15.17 -10.01
C ARG A 80 -2.48 14.41 -8.91
N LEU A 81 -1.89 13.33 -8.39
CA LEU A 81 -2.47 12.56 -7.29
C LEU A 81 -2.59 13.40 -6.01
N ALA A 82 -1.60 14.24 -5.72
CA ALA A 82 -1.65 15.15 -4.57
C ALA A 82 -2.80 16.16 -4.69
N GLU A 83 -3.03 16.71 -5.89
CA GLU A 83 -4.14 17.62 -6.18
C GLU A 83 -5.51 16.93 -6.00
N LEU A 84 -5.67 15.72 -6.53
CA LEU A 84 -6.89 14.93 -6.36
C LEU A 84 -7.18 14.63 -4.88
N CYS A 85 -6.17 14.25 -4.11
CA CYS A 85 -6.29 14.03 -2.68
C CYS A 85 -6.66 15.32 -1.93
N ALA A 86 -6.08 16.46 -2.29
CA ALA A 86 -6.41 17.75 -1.69
C ALA A 86 -7.85 18.16 -1.99
N ALA A 87 -8.30 18.00 -3.25
CA ALA A 87 -9.68 18.28 -3.64
C ALA A 87 -10.68 17.38 -2.89
N LYS A 88 -10.39 16.09 -2.75
CA LYS A 88 -11.24 15.17 -1.97
C LYS A 88 -11.27 15.48 -0.50
N ARG A 89 -10.15 15.93 0.08
CA ARG A 89 -10.13 16.39 1.46
C ARG A 89 -11.02 17.64 1.63
N ALA A 90 -10.89 18.63 0.74
CA ALA A 90 -11.71 19.83 0.80
C ALA A 90 -13.20 19.53 0.64
N GLU A 91 -13.58 18.61 -0.25
CA GLU A 91 -14.96 18.14 -0.41
C GLU A 91 -15.50 17.57 0.91
N LEU A 92 -14.73 16.69 1.58
CA LEU A 92 -15.10 16.09 2.87
C LEU A 92 -15.18 17.12 4.01
N GLU A 93 -14.34 18.15 3.99
CA GLU A 93 -14.35 19.23 4.98
C GLU A 93 -15.48 20.24 4.76
N SER A 94 -15.91 20.43 3.50
CA SER A 94 -16.97 21.37 3.11
C SER A 94 -18.39 20.81 3.19
N GLY A 95 -18.54 19.48 3.18
CA GLY A 95 -19.83 18.83 3.30
C GLY A 95 -20.38 18.95 4.72
N ASP A 96 -21.58 19.53 4.86
CA ASP A 96 -22.41 19.40 6.07
C ASP A 96 -22.47 17.92 6.46
N ALA A 97 -21.85 17.58 7.59
CA ALA A 97 -21.57 16.22 8.00
C ALA A 97 -22.85 15.45 8.37
N ASP A 98 -23.57 14.99 7.35
CA ASP A 98 -24.36 13.75 7.40
C ASP A 98 -23.73 12.73 6.43
N HIS A 99 -22.42 12.53 6.60
CA HIS A 99 -21.64 11.47 5.95
C HIS A 99 -21.28 10.38 6.96
N THR A 100 -22.10 10.21 8.00
CA THR A 100 -22.05 9.00 8.81
C THR A 100 -22.37 7.86 7.88
N ALA A 101 -21.36 7.07 7.51
CA ALA A 101 -21.55 5.91 6.67
C ALA A 101 -22.59 5.02 7.37
N ASP A 102 -23.78 4.93 6.81
CA ASP A 102 -24.85 4.07 7.33
C ASP A 102 -24.26 2.66 7.50
N PRO A 103 -24.15 2.17 8.75
CA PRO A 103 -23.53 0.88 9.03
C PRO A 103 -24.17 -0.27 8.25
N ASP A 104 -25.46 -0.17 7.93
CA ASP A 104 -26.19 -1.19 7.18
C ASP A 104 -25.88 -1.10 5.68
N ARG A 105 -25.72 0.11 5.15
CA ARG A 105 -25.21 0.31 3.79
C ARG A 105 -23.78 -0.24 3.65
N VAL A 106 -22.89 0.05 4.60
CA VAL A 106 -21.52 -0.51 4.58
C VAL A 106 -21.55 -2.03 4.63
N ARG A 107 -22.39 -2.60 5.50
CA ARG A 107 -22.53 -4.05 5.64
C ARG A 107 -22.99 -4.70 4.33
N SER A 108 -24.01 -4.15 3.67
CA SER A 108 -24.54 -4.69 2.42
C SER A 108 -23.52 -4.63 1.28
N VAL A 109 -22.75 -3.54 1.16
CA VAL A 109 -21.67 -3.43 0.16
C VAL A 109 -20.57 -4.46 0.42
N VAL A 110 -20.15 -4.64 1.67
CA VAL A 110 -19.13 -5.63 2.04
C VAL A 110 -19.60 -7.05 1.75
N GLU A 111 -20.86 -7.37 2.04
CA GLU A 111 -21.45 -8.69 1.76
C GLU A 111 -21.51 -8.96 0.25
N ALA A 112 -21.97 -7.99 -0.55
CA ALA A 112 -21.99 -8.13 -2.01
C ALA A 112 -20.59 -8.34 -2.62
N VAL A 113 -19.56 -7.69 -2.08
CA VAL A 113 -18.17 -7.91 -2.50
C VAL A 113 -17.67 -9.30 -2.09
N ALA A 114 -17.97 -9.72 -0.86
CA ALA A 114 -17.58 -11.03 -0.37
C ALA A 114 -18.17 -12.17 -1.21
N ASP A 115 -19.45 -12.06 -1.58
CA ASP A 115 -20.12 -13.04 -2.43
C ASP A 115 -19.49 -13.12 -3.83
N ARG A 116 -19.20 -11.98 -4.45
CA ARG A 116 -18.56 -11.93 -5.78
C ARG A 116 -17.15 -12.52 -5.79
N LEU A 117 -16.41 -12.35 -4.71
CA LEU A 117 -15.05 -12.88 -4.57
C LEU A 117 -15.01 -14.31 -4.04
N GLY A 118 -16.16 -14.91 -3.72
CA GLY A 118 -16.24 -16.21 -3.07
C GLY A 118 -15.61 -16.23 -1.68
N TRP A 119 -15.49 -15.06 -1.03
CA TRP A 119 -15.05 -14.94 0.35
C TRP A 119 -16.18 -15.37 1.26
N GLN A 120 -16.36 -16.68 1.38
CA GLN A 120 -17.25 -17.24 2.38
C GLN A 120 -16.74 -16.77 3.74
N ARG A 121 -17.52 -15.94 4.44
CA ARG A 121 -17.31 -15.68 5.85
C ARG A 121 -17.29 -17.05 6.51
N LYS A 122 -16.12 -17.51 6.96
CA LYS A 122 -16.06 -18.64 7.90
C LYS A 122 -17.09 -18.31 8.98
N PRO A 123 -18.05 -19.21 9.28
CA PRO A 123 -19.01 -18.94 10.32
C PRO A 123 -18.20 -18.51 11.55
N LYS A 124 -18.56 -17.36 12.15
CA LYS A 124 -17.99 -16.97 13.43
C LYS A 124 -18.11 -18.21 14.28
N ARG A 125 -16.98 -18.85 14.62
CA ARG A 125 -16.99 -19.98 15.53
C ARG A 125 -17.70 -19.41 16.76
N THR A 126 -18.92 -19.85 17.01
CA THR A 126 -19.62 -19.50 18.24
C THR A 126 -18.63 -19.78 19.36
N HIS A 127 -18.33 -18.78 20.20
CA HIS A 127 -17.32 -18.89 21.24
C HIS A 127 -17.51 -20.14 22.14
N ALA A 128 -18.71 -20.73 22.13
CA ALA A 128 -19.02 -22.06 22.64
C ALA A 128 -18.02 -23.15 22.22
N ALA A 129 -17.52 -23.15 20.98
CA ALA A 129 -16.55 -24.15 20.50
C ALA A 129 -15.11 -23.91 21.01
N LEU A 130 -14.84 -22.76 21.66
CA LEU A 130 -13.56 -22.41 22.27
C LEU A 130 -13.64 -22.40 23.81
N ALA A 131 -14.78 -22.77 24.37
CA ALA A 131 -15.08 -22.78 25.80
C ALA A 131 -14.43 -24.00 26.52
N VAL A 132 -13.11 -24.14 26.44
CA VAL A 132 -12.41 -25.23 27.14
C VAL A 132 -12.11 -24.82 28.58
N ALA A 133 -12.57 -25.64 29.54
CA ALA A 133 -12.28 -25.45 30.96
C ALA A 133 -10.75 -25.36 31.20
N CYS A 134 -10.34 -24.70 32.28
CA CYS A 134 -8.91 -24.65 32.62
C CYS A 134 -8.34 -26.07 32.79
N PRO A 135 -7.27 -26.48 32.08
CA PRO A 135 -6.73 -27.83 32.24
C PRO A 135 -6.13 -28.07 33.64
N HIS A 136 -5.83 -27.00 34.39
CA HIS A 136 -5.23 -27.09 35.71
C HIS A 136 -6.23 -27.06 36.87
N CYS A 137 -7.29 -26.25 36.78
CA CYS A 137 -8.29 -26.10 37.86
C CYS A 137 -9.73 -26.41 37.44
N GLN A 138 -9.96 -26.74 36.18
CA GLN A 138 -11.28 -27.00 35.59
C GLN A 138 -12.31 -25.86 35.70
N ALA A 139 -11.88 -24.65 36.08
CA ALA A 139 -12.74 -23.47 36.04
C ALA A 139 -13.32 -23.26 34.64
N ALA A 140 -14.62 -22.99 34.57
CA ALA A 140 -15.32 -22.65 33.35
C ALA A 140 -14.77 -21.34 32.74
N PRO A 141 -14.86 -21.15 31.40
CA PRO A 141 -14.48 -19.89 30.77
C PRO A 141 -15.15 -18.68 31.45
N GLY A 142 -14.38 -17.60 31.67
CA GLY A 142 -14.84 -16.41 32.38
C GLY A 142 -14.84 -16.50 33.90
N ARG A 143 -14.53 -17.66 34.50
CA ARG A 143 -14.34 -17.79 35.96
C ARG A 143 -12.86 -17.67 36.34
N PRO A 144 -12.53 -17.06 37.49
CA PRO A 144 -11.15 -17.04 37.98
C PRO A 144 -10.66 -18.46 38.27
N CYS A 145 -9.36 -18.70 38.09
CA CYS A 145 -8.75 -19.95 38.51
C CYS A 145 -8.87 -20.09 40.04
N ALA A 146 -9.24 -21.28 40.51
CA ALA A 146 -9.35 -21.58 41.94
C ALA A 146 -8.64 -22.90 42.29
N ARG A 147 -8.09 -22.97 43.49
CA ARG A 147 -7.61 -24.24 44.07
C ARG A 147 -8.73 -24.83 44.93
N VAL A 148 -9.03 -26.11 44.73
CA VAL A 148 -9.92 -26.86 45.62
C VAL A 148 -9.12 -27.37 46.81
N ILE A 149 -9.53 -27.03 48.03
CA ILE A 149 -8.93 -27.56 49.25
C ILE A 149 -9.30 -29.05 49.34
N ARG A 150 -8.31 -29.95 49.34
CA ARG A 150 -8.55 -31.41 49.31
C ARG A 150 -8.68 -32.08 50.68
N ARG A 151 -8.27 -31.41 51.76
CA ARG A 151 -8.18 -32.02 53.11
C ARG A 151 -8.52 -30.98 54.19
N GLY A 152 -9.06 -31.45 55.32
CA GLY A 152 -9.45 -30.62 56.46
C GLY A 152 -10.93 -30.24 56.48
N HIS A 153 -11.34 -29.45 57.48
CA HIS A 153 -12.72 -29.01 57.70
C HIS A 153 -13.29 -28.10 56.59
N ARG A 154 -12.43 -27.61 55.69
CA ARG A 154 -12.78 -26.84 54.49
C ARG A 154 -12.58 -27.63 53.20
N ALA A 155 -12.47 -28.95 53.28
CA ALA A 155 -12.35 -29.77 52.08
C ALA A 155 -13.54 -29.54 51.14
N GLY A 156 -13.26 -29.22 49.88
CA GLY A 156 -14.26 -28.84 48.86
C GLY A 156 -14.40 -27.35 48.61
N GLU A 157 -13.83 -26.48 49.46
CA GLU A 157 -13.88 -25.03 49.27
C GLU A 157 -12.96 -24.59 48.12
N PHE A 158 -13.44 -23.66 47.28
CA PHE A 158 -12.70 -23.07 46.16
C PHE A 158 -12.04 -21.77 46.60
N VAL A 159 -10.70 -21.75 46.62
CA VAL A 159 -9.92 -20.54 46.93
C VAL A 159 -9.39 -19.93 45.63
N PRO A 160 -9.78 -18.69 45.28
CA PRO A 160 -9.29 -18.04 44.07
C PRO A 160 -7.78 -17.82 44.13
N LEU A 161 -7.09 -18.07 43.01
CA LEU A 161 -5.66 -17.83 42.88
C LEU A 161 -5.42 -16.40 42.37
N SER A 162 -4.44 -15.71 42.94
CA SER A 162 -4.11 -14.31 42.60
C SER A 162 -3.37 -14.15 41.28
N THR A 163 -2.77 -15.22 40.74
CA THR A 163 -2.06 -15.24 39.46
C THR A 163 -2.97 -15.73 38.35
N VAL A 164 -3.49 -14.80 37.55
CA VAL A 164 -4.43 -15.07 36.46
C VAL A 164 -3.67 -15.11 35.13
N HIS A 165 -4.08 -15.97 34.20
CA HIS A 165 -3.65 -15.86 32.80
C HIS A 165 -4.49 -14.78 32.10
N ASP A 166 -3.86 -13.69 31.64
CA ASP A 166 -4.50 -12.53 30.98
C ASP A 166 -5.39 -12.93 29.79
N SER A 167 -5.08 -14.04 29.12
CA SER A 167 -5.81 -14.54 27.95
C SER A 167 -7.25 -14.96 28.21
N ARG A 168 -7.73 -14.95 29.46
CA ARG A 168 -9.10 -15.38 29.82
C ARG A 168 -10.00 -14.29 30.40
N VAL A 169 -9.45 -13.12 30.76
CA VAL A 169 -10.22 -11.97 31.27
C VAL A 169 -10.66 -11.06 30.12
N GLY A 170 -9.82 -10.93 29.09
CA GLY A 170 -10.10 -10.05 27.94
C GLY A 170 -11.32 -10.43 27.09
N ALA A 171 -11.80 -11.67 27.16
CA ALA A 171 -13.01 -12.11 26.45
C ALA A 171 -14.32 -11.65 27.14
N PHE A 172 -14.28 -11.34 28.45
CA PHE A 172 -15.48 -10.93 29.20
C PHE A 172 -15.66 -9.40 29.22
N GLN A 173 -14.59 -8.63 29.07
CA GLN A 173 -14.67 -7.16 29.13
C GLN A 173 -15.17 -6.51 27.82
N ASN A 174 -15.23 -7.26 26.71
CA ASN A 174 -15.55 -6.72 25.37
C ASN A 174 -16.85 -7.27 24.75
N GLY A 175 -17.72 -7.92 25.52
CA GLY A 175 -18.99 -8.42 25.01
C GLY A 175 -20.05 -8.47 26.09
N ASP A 176 -21.18 -7.84 25.81
CA ASP A 176 -22.43 -7.76 26.58
C ASP A 176 -22.49 -6.68 27.69
N ARG A 177 -22.81 -5.46 27.24
CA ARG A 177 -23.89 -4.68 27.87
C ARG A 177 -25.07 -4.64 26.92
#